data_AF-A0A452IQW2-F1
#
_entry.id   AF-A0A452IQW2-F1
#
_cell.length_a   1.000
_cell.length_b   1.000
_cell.length_c   1.000
_cell.angle_alpha   90.00
_cell.angle_beta   90.00
_cell.angle_gamma   90.00
#
_symmetry.space_group_name_H-M   'P 1'
#
loop_
_entity.id
_entity.type
_entity.pdbx_description
1 polymer ?
#
loop_
_entity_poly.entity_id
_entity_poly.type
_entity_poly.pdbx_seq_one_letter_code
_entity_poly.pdbx_strand_id
1 'polypeptide(L)'
;RSLEGLKTFSCLEELILDNNLLGNNLRLPRLPHLHTLTLNKNQISFQRNTYLESLLDHLADVVPSLEYLSLLGNMACPNELVSKDKDEDDYQRYRYFVLHKLTTLKFLDTRKVTKWEREEALLRGAFMKVVNQFKISNCNWV
;
A
#
# COMPACT_ATOMS: atom_id res chain seq x y z
N ARG A 1 1.98 -13.71 14.45
CA ARG A 1 1.48 -14.47 13.28
C ARG A 1 2.68 -14.69 12.36
N SER A 2 2.98 -15.92 11.96
CA SER A 2 4.18 -16.24 11.16
C SER A 2 3.78 -16.59 9.73
N LEU A 3 4.56 -16.12 8.75
CA LEU A 3 4.43 -16.43 7.33
C LEU A 3 5.63 -17.24 6.81
N GLU A 4 6.45 -17.80 7.72
CA GLU A 4 7.67 -18.53 7.37
C GLU A 4 7.42 -19.77 6.50
N GLY A 5 6.22 -20.35 6.58
CA GLY A 5 5.81 -21.48 5.75
C GLY A 5 5.63 -21.13 4.27
N LEU A 6 5.48 -19.86 3.90
CA LEU A 6 5.26 -19.47 2.50
C LEU A 6 6.44 -19.83 1.57
N LYS A 7 7.65 -19.96 2.13
CA LYS A 7 8.86 -20.32 1.38
C LYS A 7 8.78 -21.71 0.70
N THR A 8 7.88 -22.58 1.14
CA THR A 8 7.72 -23.92 0.56
C THR A 8 6.87 -23.91 -0.71
N PHE A 9 6.14 -22.82 -0.98
CA PHE A 9 5.27 -22.69 -2.15
C PHE A 9 6.01 -21.96 -3.27
N SER A 10 6.82 -22.70 -4.02
CA SER A 10 7.66 -22.14 -5.10
C SER A 10 6.87 -21.52 -6.24
N CYS A 11 5.61 -21.93 -6.45
CA CYS A 11 4.75 -21.47 -7.53
C CYS A 11 3.52 -20.70 -6.99
N LEU A 12 3.63 -20.08 -5.81
CA LEU A 12 2.52 -19.32 -5.24
C LEU A 12 2.23 -18.08 -6.11
N GLU A 13 1.01 -17.99 -6.62
CA GLU A 13 0.55 -16.94 -7.55
C GLU A 13 -0.34 -15.90 -6.86
N GLU A 14 -1.17 -16.35 -5.91
CA GLU A 14 -2.13 -15.51 -5.20
C GLU A 14 -2.03 -15.73 -3.68
N LEU A 15 -2.06 -14.63 -2.94
CA LEU A 15 -1.96 -14.64 -1.49
C LEU A 15 -2.95 -13.64 -0.87
N ILE A 16 -3.89 -14.17 -0.10
CA ILE A 16 -4.92 -13.41 0.61
C ILE A 16 -4.58 -13.38 2.09
N LEU A 17 -4.30 -12.19 2.61
CA LEU A 17 -3.91 -11.95 4.01
C LEU A 17 -4.85 -10.96 4.71
N ASP A 18 -6.09 -10.89 4.29
CA ASP A 18 -7.09 -9.98 4.83
C ASP A 18 -7.41 -10.27 6.31
N ASN A 19 -7.78 -9.23 7.08
CA ASN A 19 -8.21 -9.31 8.48
C ASN A 19 -7.20 -9.98 9.43
N ASN A 20 -5.91 -9.84 9.16
CA ASN A 20 -4.85 -10.49 9.92
C ASN A 20 -4.16 -9.61 10.97
N LEU A 21 -4.63 -8.38 11.18
CA LEU A 21 -4.00 -7.41 12.10
C LEU A 21 -2.51 -7.17 11.78
N LEU A 22 -2.10 -7.33 10.52
CA LEU A 22 -0.72 -7.18 10.07
C LEU A 22 -0.33 -5.70 10.06
N GLY A 23 0.86 -5.38 10.57
CA GLY A 23 1.41 -4.03 10.51
C GLY A 23 2.39 -3.85 9.36
N ASN A 24 3.00 -2.67 9.31
CA ASN A 24 4.07 -2.32 8.36
C ASN A 24 5.35 -3.17 8.53
N ASN A 25 5.45 -3.97 9.61
CA ASN A 25 6.54 -4.91 9.85
C ASN A 25 6.32 -6.29 9.18
N LEU A 26 5.28 -6.42 8.34
CA LEU A 26 5.06 -7.61 7.53
C LEU A 26 6.32 -7.94 6.71
N ARG A 27 6.77 -9.19 6.81
CA ARG A 27 7.86 -9.74 6.01
C ARG A 27 7.37 -10.98 5.28
N LEU A 28 7.42 -10.92 3.95
CA LEU A 28 7.21 -12.06 3.07
C LEU A 28 8.56 -12.66 2.65
N PRO A 29 8.67 -13.99 2.48
CA PRO A 29 9.79 -14.59 1.76
C PRO A 29 9.76 -14.19 0.28
N ARG A 30 10.81 -14.53 -0.47
CA ARG A 30 10.84 -14.33 -1.92
C ARG A 30 9.79 -15.23 -2.60
N LEU A 31 8.87 -14.62 -3.32
CA LEU A 31 7.75 -15.26 -4.00
C LEU A 31 7.71 -14.73 -5.45
N PRO A 32 8.57 -15.25 -6.34
CA PRO A 32 8.79 -14.67 -7.67
C PRO A 32 7.60 -14.79 -8.62
N HIS A 33 6.64 -15.69 -8.34
CA HIS A 33 5.44 -15.90 -9.16
C HIS A 33 4.20 -15.20 -8.62
N LEU A 34 4.30 -14.57 -7.44
CA LEU A 34 3.15 -13.94 -6.81
C LEU A 34 2.75 -12.68 -7.58
N HIS A 35 1.57 -12.72 -8.20
CA HIS A 35 1.02 -11.59 -8.94
C HIS A 35 -0.15 -10.92 -8.22
N THR A 36 -0.82 -11.60 -7.29
CA THR A 36 -1.96 -11.06 -6.53
C THR A 36 -1.70 -11.11 -5.03
N LEU A 37 -1.72 -9.94 -4.37
CA LEU A 37 -1.60 -9.83 -2.91
C LEU A 37 -2.75 -8.98 -2.35
N THR A 38 -3.49 -9.52 -1.39
CA THR A 38 -4.51 -8.77 -0.65
C THR A 38 -4.12 -8.66 0.82
N LEU A 39 -4.18 -7.45 1.36
CA LEU A 39 -3.84 -7.12 2.74
C LEU A 39 -4.95 -6.29 3.38
N ASN A 40 -6.20 -6.50 2.98
CA ASN A 40 -7.31 -5.65 3.41
C ASN A 40 -7.58 -5.79 4.92
N LYS A 41 -8.06 -4.70 5.52
CA LYS A 41 -8.46 -4.64 6.95
C LYS A 41 -7.35 -5.13 7.89
N ASN A 42 -6.12 -4.74 7.60
CA ASN A 42 -4.96 -4.92 8.48
C ASN A 42 -4.66 -3.59 9.21
N GLN A 43 -3.48 -3.49 9.85
CA GLN A 43 -3.05 -2.32 10.63
C GLN A 43 -1.89 -1.57 9.94
N ILE A 44 -1.82 -1.62 8.61
CA ILE A 44 -0.85 -0.86 7.82
C ILE A 44 -1.21 0.62 7.96
N SER A 45 -0.26 1.47 8.33
CA SER A 45 -0.52 2.89 8.63
C SER A 45 0.60 3.81 8.13
N PHE A 46 0.30 5.11 7.96
CA PHE A 46 1.28 6.16 7.66
C PHE A 46 2.03 6.70 8.89
N GLN A 47 2.04 6.00 10.02
CA GLN A 47 2.64 6.53 11.26
C GLN A 47 4.16 6.74 11.15
N ARG A 48 4.65 7.75 11.88
CA ARG A 48 6.06 8.21 11.93
C ARG A 48 7.11 7.12 12.19
N ASN A 49 6.74 5.99 12.78
CA ASN A 49 7.69 4.95 13.21
C ASN A 49 7.73 3.71 12.30
N THR A 50 6.82 3.59 11.32
CA THR A 50 6.74 2.41 10.47
C THR A 50 6.18 2.83 9.12
N TYR A 51 7.06 3.17 8.18
CA TYR A 51 6.66 3.75 6.91
C TYR A 51 6.02 2.70 5.99
N LEU A 52 4.85 2.99 5.42
CA LEU A 52 4.29 2.26 4.27
C LEU A 52 5.36 2.03 3.19
N GLU A 53 6.23 3.02 2.99
CA GLU A 53 7.41 2.93 2.13
C GLU A 53 8.25 1.66 2.37
N SER A 54 8.55 1.31 3.63
CA SER A 54 9.35 0.12 3.93
C SER A 54 8.64 -1.17 3.56
N LEU A 55 7.31 -1.20 3.62
CA LEU A 55 6.52 -2.33 3.15
C LEU A 55 6.58 -2.39 1.62
N LEU A 56 6.39 -1.27 0.93
CA LEU A 56 6.45 -1.22 -0.54
C LEU A 56 7.83 -1.59 -1.08
N ASP A 57 8.91 -1.09 -0.46
CA ASP A 57 10.29 -1.43 -0.83
C ASP A 57 10.56 -2.93 -0.59
N HIS A 58 10.04 -3.49 0.51
CA HIS A 58 10.12 -4.94 0.77
C HIS A 58 9.38 -5.73 -0.30
N LEU A 59 8.15 -5.33 -0.66
CA LEU A 59 7.37 -6.00 -1.69
C LEU A 59 8.05 -5.94 -3.06
N ALA A 60 8.60 -4.78 -3.44
CA ALA A 60 9.33 -4.62 -4.70
C ALA A 60 10.50 -5.61 -4.83
N ASP A 61 11.19 -5.91 -3.73
CA ASP A 61 12.31 -6.85 -3.70
C ASP A 61 11.86 -8.33 -3.76
N VAL A 62 10.86 -8.70 -2.96
CA VAL A 62 10.52 -10.11 -2.75
C VAL A 62 9.42 -10.64 -3.66
N VAL A 63 8.56 -9.77 -4.21
CA VAL A 63 7.45 -10.11 -5.13
C VAL A 63 7.54 -9.31 -6.43
N PRO A 64 8.59 -9.53 -7.25
CA PRO A 64 8.86 -8.72 -8.45
C PRO A 64 7.78 -8.82 -9.55
N SER A 65 6.93 -9.85 -9.51
CA SER A 65 5.86 -10.07 -10.48
C SER A 65 4.50 -9.54 -10.02
N LEU A 66 4.45 -8.75 -8.95
CA LEU A 66 3.20 -8.26 -8.38
C LEU A 66 2.43 -7.37 -9.38
N GLU A 67 1.19 -7.75 -9.69
CA GLU A 67 0.31 -7.04 -10.62
C GLU A 67 -0.94 -6.48 -9.94
N TYR A 68 -1.39 -7.08 -8.84
CA TYR A 68 -2.54 -6.68 -8.05
C TYR A 68 -2.16 -6.54 -6.58
N LEU A 69 -2.44 -5.37 -6.01
CA LEU A 69 -2.31 -5.09 -4.57
C LEU A 69 -3.61 -4.48 -4.05
N SER A 70 -4.08 -4.94 -2.89
CA SER A 70 -5.20 -4.32 -2.18
C SER A 70 -4.85 -4.07 -0.71
N LEU A 71 -4.98 -2.80 -0.28
CA LEU A 71 -4.73 -2.31 1.07
C LEU A 71 -6.00 -1.70 1.69
N LEU A 72 -7.18 -1.96 1.13
CA LEU A 72 -8.45 -1.37 1.57
C LEU A 72 -8.72 -1.60 3.05
N GLY A 73 -9.25 -0.58 3.74
CA GLY A 73 -9.57 -0.65 5.16
C GLY A 73 -8.35 -0.70 6.09
N ASN A 74 -7.14 -0.44 5.59
CA ASN A 74 -5.98 -0.10 6.41
C ASN A 74 -5.93 1.42 6.66
N MET A 75 -5.27 1.83 7.74
CA MET A 75 -5.03 3.26 8.01
C MET A 75 -4.14 3.94 6.96
N ALA A 76 -3.35 3.16 6.22
CA ALA A 76 -2.52 3.60 5.10
C ALA A 76 -3.27 3.75 3.77
N CYS A 77 -4.52 3.28 3.69
CA CYS A 77 -5.36 3.51 2.53
C CYS A 77 -6.36 4.62 2.92
N PRO A 78 -6.27 5.83 2.35
CA PRO A 78 -7.28 6.86 2.55
C PRO A 78 -8.64 6.26 2.18
N ASN A 79 -9.63 6.37 3.07
CA ASN A 79 -10.93 5.74 2.85
C ASN A 79 -11.65 6.45 1.69
N GLU A 80 -11.82 5.78 0.55
CA GLU A 80 -12.77 6.22 -0.50
C GLU A 80 -14.23 6.34 0.03
N LEU A 81 -14.51 5.82 1.23
CA LEU A 81 -15.84 5.70 1.81
C LEU A 81 -16.21 6.78 2.85
N VAL A 82 -15.28 7.66 3.28
CA VAL A 82 -15.50 8.54 4.45
C VAL A 82 -15.06 10.01 4.21
N SER A 83 -15.37 10.59 3.04
CA SER A 83 -15.63 12.03 2.78
C SER A 83 -15.18 12.46 1.37
N LYS A 84 -16.16 12.72 0.49
CA LYS A 84 -15.94 12.88 -0.97
C LYS A 84 -15.05 14.05 -1.40
N ASP A 85 -14.92 15.10 -0.59
CA ASP A 85 -14.29 16.35 -1.07
C ASP A 85 -12.86 16.58 -0.57
N LYS A 86 -12.39 15.83 0.44
CA LYS A 86 -11.01 15.94 0.97
C LYS A 86 -10.18 14.68 0.74
N ASP A 87 -10.83 13.52 0.57
CA ASP A 87 -10.15 12.23 0.50
C ASP A 87 -9.70 11.84 -0.92
N GLU A 88 -10.28 12.44 -1.98
CA GLU A 88 -9.86 12.15 -3.36
C GLU A 88 -8.42 12.62 -3.63
N ASP A 89 -8.04 13.81 -3.16
CA ASP A 89 -6.67 14.32 -3.30
C ASP A 89 -5.66 13.44 -2.53
N ASP A 90 -6.02 13.00 -1.32
CA ASP A 90 -5.14 12.16 -0.49
C ASP A 90 -5.03 10.75 -1.03
N TYR A 91 -6.13 10.17 -1.54
CA TYR A 91 -6.10 8.89 -2.24
C TYR A 91 -5.28 8.98 -3.53
N GLN A 92 -5.40 10.06 -4.30
CA GLN A 92 -4.63 10.24 -5.52
C GLN A 92 -3.13 10.32 -5.25
N ARG A 93 -2.72 11.03 -4.19
CA ARG A 93 -1.32 11.07 -3.72
C ARG A 93 -0.82 9.69 -3.30
N TYR A 94 -1.59 9.00 -2.45
CA TYR A 94 -1.30 7.63 -2.03
C TYR A 94 -1.12 6.70 -3.25
N ARG A 95 -2.05 6.77 -4.20
CA ARG A 95 -2.05 5.96 -5.41
C ARG A 95 -0.80 6.22 -6.25
N TYR A 96 -0.44 7.47 -6.50
CA TYR A 96 0.79 7.78 -7.23
C TYR A 96 2.06 7.36 -6.49
N PHE A 97 2.09 7.48 -5.16
CA PHE A 97 3.20 7.02 -4.35
C PHE A 97 3.39 5.49 -4.43
N VAL A 98 2.30 4.72 -4.29
CA VAL A 98 2.34 3.25 -4.41
C VAL A 98 2.77 2.82 -5.81
N LEU A 99 2.20 3.42 -6.85
CA LEU A 99 2.54 3.09 -8.25
C LEU A 99 3.97 3.47 -8.63
N HIS A 100 4.54 4.50 -7.99
CA HIS A 100 5.95 4.84 -8.16
C HIS A 100 6.88 3.77 -7.57
N LYS A 101 6.52 3.20 -6.42
CA LYS A 101 7.29 2.13 -5.77
C LYS A 101 7.10 0.75 -6.43
N LEU A 102 5.88 0.45 -6.87
CA LEU A 102 5.49 -0.83 -7.45
C LEU A 102 5.06 -0.65 -8.91
N THR A 103 6.04 -0.46 -9.79
CA THR A 103 5.84 -0.07 -11.20
C THR A 103 5.16 -1.13 -12.07
N THR A 104 5.12 -2.39 -11.62
CA THR A 104 4.51 -3.53 -12.31
C THR A 104 2.99 -3.61 -12.11
N LEU A 105 2.43 -2.91 -11.12
CA LEU A 105 1.00 -3.01 -10.77
C LEU A 105 0.09 -2.65 -11.95
N LYS A 106 -0.83 -3.56 -12.27
CA LYS A 106 -1.96 -3.38 -13.19
C LYS A 106 -3.23 -2.95 -12.46
N PHE A 107 -3.36 -3.29 -11.19
CA PHE A 107 -4.48 -2.93 -10.33
C PHE A 107 -3.97 -2.55 -8.94
N LEU A 108 -4.52 -1.47 -8.40
CA LEU A 108 -4.35 -1.09 -7.01
C LEU A 108 -5.73 -0.86 -6.41
N ASP A 109 -5.97 -1.53 -5.29
CA ASP A 109 -7.23 -1.54 -4.56
C ASP A 109 -8.40 -1.97 -5.47
N THR A 110 -9.38 -1.08 -5.67
CA THR A 110 -10.57 -1.33 -6.50
C THR A 110 -10.36 -0.97 -7.97
N ARG A 111 -9.27 -0.29 -8.33
CA ARG A 111 -9.12 0.42 -9.61
C ARG A 111 -7.95 -0.07 -10.45
N LYS A 112 -8.23 -0.33 -11.73
CA LYS A 112 -7.20 -0.58 -12.75
C LYS A 112 -6.27 0.62 -12.90
N VAL A 113 -4.98 0.37 -13.02
CA VAL A 113 -3.95 1.37 -13.29
C VAL A 113 -4.03 1.79 -14.75
N THR A 114 -4.20 3.09 -14.99
CA THR A 114 -4.18 3.67 -16.32
C THR A 114 -2.77 4.05 -16.75
N LYS A 115 -2.54 4.23 -18.05
CA LYS A 115 -1.25 4.71 -18.58
C LYS A 115 -0.89 6.09 -18.00
N TRP A 116 -1.88 6.99 -17.96
CA TRP A 116 -1.72 8.33 -17.40
C TRP A 116 -1.29 8.30 -15.93
N GLU A 117 -1.94 7.49 -15.09
CA GLU A 117 -1.55 7.37 -13.69
C GLU A 117 -0.12 6.85 -13.53
N ARG A 118 0.31 5.94 -14.42
CA ARG A 118 1.68 5.43 -14.41
C ARG A 118 2.70 6.51 -14.80
N GLU A 119 2.39 7.32 -15.80
CA GLU A 119 3.23 8.46 -16.21
C GLU A 119 3.34 9.51 -15.09
N GLU A 120 2.21 9.88 -14.47
CA GLU A 120 2.21 10.82 -13.34
C GLU A 120 2.97 10.26 -12.13
N ALA A 121 2.79 8.98 -11.80
CA ALA A 121 3.53 8.33 -10.72
C ALA A 121 5.05 8.29 -10.98
N LEU A 122 5.47 8.09 -12.24
CA LEU A 122 6.88 8.15 -12.63
C LEU A 122 7.45 9.56 -12.42
N LEU A 123 6.72 10.60 -12.84
CA LEU A 123 7.17 11.99 -12.80
C LEU A 123 7.16 12.59 -11.39
N ARG A 124 6.13 12.28 -10.59
CA ARG A 124 5.81 13.01 -9.35
C ARG A 124 5.68 12.11 -8.13
N GLY A 125 5.52 10.79 -8.30
CA GLY A 125 5.17 9.88 -7.21
C GLY A 125 6.17 9.85 -6.06
N ALA A 126 7.46 10.07 -6.31
CA ALA A 126 8.49 10.20 -5.27
C ALA A 126 8.20 11.32 -4.24
N PHE A 127 7.50 12.39 -4.67
CA PHE A 127 7.16 13.54 -3.83
C PHE A 127 5.75 13.44 -3.22
N MET A 128 4.96 12.44 -3.63
CA MET A 128 3.58 12.23 -3.16
C MET A 128 3.50 11.44 -1.85
N LYS A 129 4.62 11.32 -1.13
CA LYS A 129 4.66 10.64 0.17
C LYS A 129 3.67 11.32 1.13
N VAL A 130 2.58 10.61 1.41
CA VAL A 130 1.55 11.10 2.33
C VAL A 130 2.12 11.09 3.74
N VAL A 131 2.37 12.28 4.28
CA VAL A 131 2.64 12.48 5.70
C VAL A 131 1.33 12.97 6.29
N ASN A 132 0.65 12.10 7.04
CA ASN A 132 -0.55 12.53 7.74
C ASN A 132 -0.11 13.54 8.81
N GLN A 133 -0.22 14.83 8.51
CA GLN A 133 -0.13 15.87 9.51
C GLN A 133 -1.39 15.70 10.35
N PHE A 134 -1.26 15.15 11.56
CA PHE A 134 -2.30 15.32 12.56
C PHE A 134 -2.64 16.82 12.57
N LYS A 135 -3.85 17.15 12.12
CA LYS A 135 -4.40 18.49 12.30
C LYS A 135 -4.30 18.76 13.79
N ILE A 136 -3.55 19.78 14.16
CA ILE A 136 -3.66 20.40 15.48
C ILE A 136 -5.06 21.02 15.50
N SER A 137 -6.07 20.20 15.78
CA SER A 137 -7.41 20.68 16.09
C SER A 137 -7.35 21.27 17.49
N ASN A 138 -7.30 22.60 17.56
CA ASN A 138 -7.50 23.45 18.74
C ASN A 138 -6.85 22.96 20.06
N CYS A 139 -5.59 23.33 20.27
CA CYS A 139 -5.15 23.67 21.62
C CYS A 139 -5.39 25.17 21.82
N ASN A 140 -6.59 25.53 22.28
CA ASN A 140 -6.77 26.78 23.01
C ASN A 140 -6.00 26.62 24.32
N TRP A 141 -4.77 27.14 24.37
CA TRP A 141 -4.14 27.45 25.64
C TRP A 141 -4.73 28.76 26.13
N VAL A 142 -5.59 28.62 27.15
CA VAL A 142 -6.00 29.57 28.20
C VAL A 142 -6.01 31.05 27.82
#